data_AF-A0A368YRF9-F1
#
_entry.id   AF-A0A368YRF9-F1
#
_cell.length_a   1.000
_cell.length_b   1.000
_cell.length_c   1.000
_cell.angle_alpha   90.00
_cell.angle_beta   90.00
_cell.angle_gamma   90.00
#
_symmetry.space_group_name_H-M   'P 1'
#
loop_
_entity.id
_entity.type
_entity.pdbx_description
1 polymer ?
#
loop_
_entity_poly.entity_id
_entity_poly.type
_entity_poly.pdbx_seq_one_letter_code
_entity_poly.pdbx_strand_id
1 'polypeptide(L)'
;MEDWSREFERLCRTRVAEERAPDSAFADLQPVLLFLDPARFGAELTTVPALIRQRFQARPLRQVLSLSPDDPELDPFMDPWQRRQFRELGYALTVLVHLPLQHIPRGRRALAPVELALREALQLWAFALIPAIEAIFAQSKALKSGYASPFDCLAQNAPHLLALADHSRVGRAADEIAVDRPDDAEDQPALREFVRAQADEGRKHRLVIAGEGSRIGGNCGGLRQRQTARAVAACGTHVDRAVMAGEILQRIELLDLLAKARRAAAAIMSARPGEMRDYTEGMDRLDGAGAHGLRRDPAGLGKRRLAAANAINAAQKPDALIQPPIPDAGIRFSPQELAALAFLCDIDPFHLCAQHHLLCPEILAARALGAMQFQRRDETREAVEPLLPWLRTSNAPRNPGADPIETGARDIAAAIISLRNLLIEE
;
A
#
# COMPACT_ATOMS: atom_id res chain seq x y z
N MET A 1 1.98 -6.68 -38.03
CA MET A 1 2.42 -6.45 -36.65
C MET A 1 2.20 -4.99 -36.35
N GLU A 2 1.23 -4.67 -35.50
CA GLU A 2 1.13 -3.31 -34.97
C GLU A 2 2.39 -3.00 -34.17
N ASP A 3 2.99 -1.86 -34.48
CA ASP A 3 4.18 -1.33 -33.83
C ASP A 3 3.82 -1.02 -32.36
N TRP A 4 4.11 -1.97 -31.48
CA TRP A 4 3.79 -1.98 -30.05
C TRP A 4 4.24 -0.72 -29.31
N SER A 5 5.29 -0.09 -29.81
CA SER A 5 5.75 1.21 -29.31
C SER A 5 4.65 2.27 -29.43
N ARG A 6 3.89 2.25 -30.54
CA ARG A 6 2.78 3.18 -30.78
C ARG A 6 1.64 2.98 -29.81
N GLU A 7 1.36 1.74 -29.45
CA GLU A 7 0.26 1.40 -28.56
C GLU A 7 0.58 1.77 -27.11
N PHE A 8 1.81 1.50 -26.67
CA PHE A 8 2.32 2.01 -25.39
C PHE A 8 2.32 3.55 -25.36
N GLU A 9 2.80 4.20 -26.43
CA GLU A 9 2.80 5.66 -26.56
C GLU A 9 1.38 6.24 -26.58
N ARG A 10 0.41 5.52 -27.16
CA ARG A 10 -1.01 5.88 -27.12
C ARG A 10 -1.53 5.84 -25.69
N LEU A 11 -1.31 4.73 -24.96
CA LEU A 11 -1.75 4.58 -23.58
C LEU A 11 -1.13 5.63 -22.65
N CYS A 12 0.17 5.90 -22.78
CA CYS A 12 0.84 6.96 -22.01
C CYS A 12 0.29 8.36 -22.32
N ARG A 13 -0.04 8.65 -23.59
CA ARG A 13 -0.66 9.95 -23.98
C ARG A 13 -2.09 10.07 -23.48
N THR A 14 -2.89 9.00 -23.56
CA THR A 14 -4.27 8.98 -23.05
C THR A 14 -4.29 9.22 -21.55
N ARG A 15 -3.42 8.54 -20.80
CA ARG A 15 -3.25 8.77 -19.36
C ARG A 15 -3.00 10.24 -19.04
N VAL A 16 -2.07 10.89 -19.75
CA VAL A 16 -1.74 12.30 -19.52
C VAL A 16 -2.96 13.21 -19.67
N ALA A 17 -3.89 12.86 -20.56
CA ALA A 17 -5.15 13.59 -20.69
C ALA A 17 -6.08 13.33 -19.50
N GLU A 18 -6.15 12.09 -18.99
CA GLU A 18 -6.98 11.73 -17.83
C GLU A 18 -6.48 12.30 -16.51
N GLU A 19 -5.16 12.49 -16.32
CA GLU A 19 -4.60 13.15 -15.13
C GLU A 19 -5.03 14.61 -14.95
N ARG A 20 -5.59 15.22 -15.99
CA ARG A 20 -6.20 16.55 -15.89
C ARG A 20 -7.60 16.52 -15.30
N ALA A 21 -8.18 15.34 -15.10
CA ALA A 21 -9.42 15.15 -14.36
C ALA A 21 -9.12 15.13 -12.84
N PRO A 22 -9.71 16.04 -12.05
CA PRO A 22 -9.34 16.24 -10.64
C PRO A 22 -9.69 15.06 -9.71
N ASP A 23 -10.52 14.10 -10.16
CA ASP A 23 -11.09 13.05 -9.30
C ASP A 23 -10.61 11.62 -9.63
N SER A 24 -9.68 11.45 -10.57
CA SER A 24 -9.22 10.11 -10.96
C SER A 24 -8.22 9.52 -9.97
N ALA A 25 -8.49 8.30 -9.50
CA ALA A 25 -7.54 7.55 -8.66
C ALA A 25 -6.25 7.26 -9.44
N PHE A 26 -5.11 7.27 -8.76
CA PHE A 26 -3.80 6.94 -9.35
C PHE A 26 -3.85 5.60 -10.08
N ALA A 27 -4.56 4.65 -9.46
CA ALA A 27 -4.81 3.35 -10.02
C ALA A 27 -5.44 3.45 -11.42
N ASP A 28 -6.54 4.18 -11.56
CA ASP A 28 -7.32 4.24 -12.82
C ASP A 28 -6.51 4.82 -13.98
N LEU A 29 -5.52 5.65 -13.66
CA LEU A 29 -4.58 6.26 -14.58
C LEU A 29 -3.44 5.32 -15.01
N GLN A 30 -3.31 4.12 -14.45
CA GLN A 30 -2.29 3.15 -14.88
C GLN A 30 -2.81 2.24 -16.00
N PRO A 31 -2.10 2.15 -17.15
CA PRO A 31 -2.41 1.18 -18.19
C PRO A 31 -2.31 -0.26 -17.68
N VAL A 32 -3.36 -1.04 -17.92
CA VAL A 32 -3.40 -2.48 -17.61
C VAL A 32 -3.28 -3.28 -18.90
N LEU A 33 -2.33 -4.22 -18.93
CA LEU A 33 -2.06 -5.08 -20.05
C LEU A 33 -2.48 -6.52 -19.73
N LEU A 34 -3.32 -7.10 -20.59
CA LEU A 34 -3.66 -8.51 -20.56
C LEU A 34 -2.94 -9.22 -21.70
N PHE A 35 -2.02 -10.11 -21.35
CA PHE A 35 -1.29 -10.94 -22.29
C PHE A 35 -1.98 -12.30 -22.40
N LEU A 36 -2.14 -12.78 -23.63
CA LEU A 36 -2.77 -14.04 -23.96
C LEU A 36 -1.85 -14.85 -24.85
N ASP A 37 -1.68 -16.12 -24.52
CA ASP A 37 -0.94 -17.06 -25.35
C ASP A 37 -1.83 -17.52 -26.52
N PRO A 38 -1.55 -17.09 -27.76
CA PRO A 38 -2.37 -17.46 -28.90
C PRO A 38 -2.36 -18.96 -29.18
N ALA A 39 -1.31 -19.69 -28.77
CA ALA A 39 -1.23 -21.13 -28.97
C ALA A 39 -2.18 -21.89 -28.02
N ARG A 40 -2.50 -21.31 -26.87
CA ARG A 40 -3.33 -21.95 -25.84
C ARG A 40 -4.78 -21.52 -25.89
N PHE A 41 -5.02 -20.26 -26.24
CA PHE A 41 -6.34 -19.62 -26.13
C PHE A 41 -6.84 -19.01 -27.45
N GLY A 42 -6.05 -19.05 -28.51
CA GLY A 42 -6.34 -18.29 -29.73
C GLY A 42 -6.32 -16.78 -29.46
N ALA A 43 -7.05 -16.01 -30.28
CA ALA A 43 -7.18 -14.56 -30.11
C ALA A 43 -8.35 -14.15 -29.17
N GLU A 44 -9.09 -15.13 -28.62
CA GLU A 44 -10.34 -14.86 -27.90
C GLU A 44 -10.17 -14.92 -26.37
N LEU A 45 -10.85 -14.02 -25.67
CA LEU A 45 -10.81 -13.86 -24.21
C LEU A 45 -11.61 -14.92 -23.42
N THR A 46 -12.17 -15.93 -24.10
CA THR A 46 -13.20 -16.84 -23.54
C THR A 46 -12.67 -17.74 -22.43
N THR A 47 -11.36 -18.02 -22.42
CA THR A 47 -10.67 -18.88 -21.44
C THR A 47 -10.10 -18.11 -20.25
N VAL A 48 -10.03 -16.77 -20.31
CA VAL A 48 -9.70 -15.94 -19.14
C VAL A 48 -10.87 -16.03 -18.15
N PRO A 49 -10.62 -16.22 -16.84
CA PRO A 49 -11.68 -16.25 -15.84
C PRO A 49 -12.61 -15.04 -15.97
N ALA A 50 -13.92 -15.29 -15.93
CA ALA A 50 -14.92 -14.27 -16.26
C ALA A 50 -14.80 -13.02 -15.39
N LEU A 51 -14.48 -13.19 -14.11
CA LEU A 51 -14.30 -12.10 -13.16
C LEU A 51 -13.08 -11.24 -13.53
N ILE A 52 -11.95 -11.87 -13.86
CA ILE A 52 -10.74 -11.17 -14.34
C ILE A 52 -11.06 -10.38 -15.62
N ARG A 53 -11.73 -11.02 -16.58
CA ARG A 53 -12.12 -10.39 -17.85
C ARG A 53 -13.02 -9.17 -17.62
N GLN A 54 -14.05 -9.31 -16.77
CA GLN A 54 -14.96 -8.22 -16.44
C GLN A 54 -14.22 -7.05 -15.77
N ARG A 55 -13.36 -7.34 -14.79
CA ARG A 55 -12.55 -6.32 -14.10
C ARG A 55 -11.61 -5.61 -15.04
N PHE A 56 -10.92 -6.35 -15.90
CA PHE A 56 -10.06 -5.79 -16.94
C PHE A 56 -10.85 -4.91 -17.91
N GLN A 57 -12.01 -5.36 -18.38
CA GLN A 57 -12.86 -4.61 -19.32
C GLN A 57 -13.42 -3.31 -18.74
N ALA A 58 -13.59 -3.24 -17.42
CA ALA A 58 -14.04 -2.03 -16.73
C ALA A 58 -12.97 -0.93 -16.63
N ARG A 59 -11.70 -1.25 -16.92
CA ARG A 59 -10.58 -0.31 -16.80
C ARG A 59 -10.57 0.69 -17.97
N PRO A 60 -10.37 2.00 -17.72
CA PRO A 60 -10.34 3.00 -18.79
C PRO A 60 -9.13 2.79 -19.72
N LEU A 61 -7.95 2.56 -19.12
CA LEU A 61 -6.70 2.33 -19.84
C LEU A 61 -6.36 0.84 -19.83
N ARG A 62 -6.74 0.14 -20.90
CA ARG A 62 -6.55 -1.31 -21.04
C ARG A 62 -6.13 -1.70 -22.44
N GLN A 63 -5.33 -2.76 -22.55
CA GLN A 63 -4.96 -3.34 -23.84
C GLN A 63 -4.77 -4.87 -23.74
N VAL A 64 -5.24 -5.58 -24.76
CA VAL A 64 -5.05 -7.04 -24.91
C VAL A 64 -3.96 -7.30 -25.93
N LEU A 65 -3.09 -8.26 -25.61
CA LEU A 65 -1.87 -8.53 -26.35
C LEU A 65 -1.74 -10.04 -26.55
N SER A 66 -1.74 -10.48 -27.81
CA SER A 66 -1.61 -11.89 -28.16
C SER A 66 -0.17 -12.18 -28.56
N LEU A 67 0.61 -12.70 -27.61
CA LEU A 67 2.05 -12.97 -27.75
C LEU A 67 2.38 -14.32 -27.13
N SER A 68 3.38 -15.01 -27.67
CA SER A 68 3.91 -16.22 -27.04
C SER A 68 4.53 -15.88 -25.69
N PRO A 69 4.39 -16.71 -24.64
CA PRO A 69 5.07 -16.48 -23.36
C PRO A 69 6.60 -16.55 -23.44
N ASP A 70 7.14 -17.09 -24.55
CA ASP A 70 8.57 -17.14 -24.84
C ASP A 70 9.02 -16.05 -25.83
N ASP A 71 8.15 -15.09 -26.15
CA ASP A 71 8.48 -13.97 -27.01
C ASP A 71 9.50 -13.03 -26.31
N PRO A 72 10.67 -12.75 -26.91
CA PRO A 72 11.67 -11.86 -26.33
C PRO A 72 11.17 -10.42 -26.15
N GLU A 73 10.13 -10.00 -26.87
CA GLU A 73 9.52 -8.68 -26.69
C GLU A 73 8.88 -8.48 -25.31
N LEU A 74 8.63 -9.57 -24.55
CA LEU A 74 8.10 -9.51 -23.19
C LEU A 74 9.14 -9.09 -22.14
N ASP A 75 10.44 -9.21 -22.44
CA ASP A 75 11.54 -8.93 -21.51
C ASP A 75 11.43 -7.56 -20.81
N PRO A 76 11.09 -6.45 -21.49
CA PRO A 76 11.03 -5.12 -20.88
C PRO A 76 9.74 -4.84 -20.08
N PHE A 77 8.81 -5.79 -20.02
CA PHE A 77 7.47 -5.59 -19.46
C PHE A 77 7.09 -6.62 -18.41
N MET A 78 7.64 -7.82 -18.52
CA MET A 78 7.38 -8.90 -17.58
C MET A 78 8.67 -9.35 -16.93
N ASP A 79 8.64 -9.32 -15.61
CA ASP A 79 9.66 -9.97 -14.82
C ASP A 79 9.63 -11.50 -15.03
N PRO A 80 10.74 -12.21 -14.74
CA PRO A 80 10.83 -13.65 -14.98
C PRO A 80 9.74 -14.51 -14.33
N TRP A 81 9.15 -14.07 -13.21
CA TRP A 81 8.03 -14.76 -12.57
C TRP A 81 6.69 -14.55 -13.30
N GLN A 82 6.41 -13.35 -13.83
CA GLN A 82 5.21 -13.07 -14.64
C GLN A 82 5.22 -13.94 -15.88
N ARG A 83 6.38 -14.12 -16.49
CA ARG A 83 6.54 -15.03 -17.63
C ARG A 83 6.35 -16.50 -17.23
N ARG A 84 6.83 -16.92 -16.06
CA ARG A 84 6.52 -18.27 -15.53
C ARG A 84 5.02 -18.46 -15.33
N GLN A 85 4.35 -17.52 -14.68
CA GLN A 85 2.90 -17.54 -14.51
C GLN A 85 2.17 -17.52 -15.86
N PHE A 86 2.66 -16.74 -16.83
CA PHE A 86 2.10 -16.67 -18.18
C PHE A 86 2.19 -18.04 -18.87
N ARG A 87 3.34 -18.73 -18.80
CA ARG A 87 3.49 -20.09 -19.33
C ARG A 87 2.54 -21.07 -18.65
N GLU A 88 2.40 -20.99 -17.33
CA GLU A 88 1.57 -21.90 -16.55
C GLU A 88 0.08 -21.73 -16.84
N LEU A 89 -0.39 -20.48 -16.89
CA LEU A 89 -1.81 -20.12 -16.99
C LEU A 89 -2.27 -19.83 -18.42
N GLY A 90 -1.35 -19.56 -19.35
CA GLY A 90 -1.64 -19.11 -20.72
C GLY A 90 -2.09 -17.66 -20.83
N TYR A 91 -2.17 -16.93 -19.71
CA TYR A 91 -2.42 -15.50 -19.67
C TYR A 91 -1.61 -14.83 -18.55
N ALA A 92 -1.37 -13.54 -18.68
CA ALA A 92 -0.77 -12.73 -17.61
C ALA A 92 -1.35 -11.31 -17.60
N LEU A 93 -1.43 -10.71 -16.41
CA LEU A 93 -1.85 -9.33 -16.22
C LEU A 93 -0.69 -8.53 -15.65
N THR A 94 -0.39 -7.41 -16.31
CA THR A 94 0.66 -6.49 -15.87
C THR A 94 0.10 -5.08 -15.83
N VAL A 95 0.41 -4.37 -14.77
CA VAL A 95 0.12 -2.95 -14.65
C VAL A 95 1.38 -2.19 -15.00
N LEU A 96 1.28 -1.32 -16.00
CA LEU A 96 2.38 -0.45 -16.37
C LEU A 96 2.31 0.80 -15.50
N VAL A 97 2.97 0.72 -14.35
CA VAL A 97 3.14 1.90 -13.51
C VAL A 97 4.02 2.88 -14.23
N HIS A 98 3.41 3.96 -14.66
CA HIS A 98 4.09 5.08 -15.30
C HIS A 98 4.00 6.28 -14.36
N LEU A 99 4.98 7.17 -14.41
CA LEU A 99 4.92 8.43 -13.70
C LEU A 99 5.08 9.58 -14.68
N PRO A 100 4.20 10.58 -14.65
CA PRO A 100 4.18 11.67 -15.62
C PRO A 100 5.11 12.74 -15.08
N LEU A 101 6.40 12.42 -15.02
CA LEU A 101 7.43 13.29 -14.46
C LEU A 101 7.42 14.69 -15.11
N GLN A 102 6.94 14.83 -16.34
CA GLN A 102 6.76 16.11 -17.03
C GLN A 102 5.74 17.06 -16.37
N HIS A 103 4.77 16.55 -15.62
CA HIS A 103 3.70 17.34 -14.98
C HIS A 103 3.90 17.50 -13.48
N ILE A 104 4.83 16.73 -12.90
CA ILE A 104 5.21 16.92 -11.51
C ILE A 104 5.97 18.25 -11.43
N PRO A 105 5.52 19.21 -10.58
CA PRO A 105 6.19 20.49 -10.43
C PRO A 105 7.69 20.29 -10.18
N ARG A 106 8.52 21.13 -10.81
CA ARG A 106 9.97 21.13 -10.58
C ARG A 106 10.24 21.58 -9.15
N GLY A 107 10.35 20.61 -8.26
CA GLY A 107 10.42 20.80 -6.82
C GLY A 107 9.87 19.55 -6.13
N ARG A 108 10.63 19.02 -5.16
CA ARG A 108 10.27 17.81 -4.39
C ARG A 108 8.81 17.93 -3.92
N ARG A 109 7.96 16.90 -4.09
CA ARG A 109 6.83 16.51 -3.18
C ARG A 109 5.45 16.19 -3.79
N ALA A 110 5.34 15.48 -4.91
CA ALA A 110 4.04 14.90 -5.31
C ALA A 110 3.53 13.80 -4.34
N LEU A 111 4.42 13.01 -3.70
CA LEU A 111 4.01 11.95 -2.75
C LEU A 111 3.98 12.42 -1.27
N ALA A 112 4.27 13.69 -1.01
CA ALA A 112 4.23 14.20 0.35
C ALA A 112 2.86 14.12 1.04
N PRO A 113 1.71 14.25 0.32
CA PRO A 113 0.40 14.08 0.97
C PRO A 113 0.21 12.67 1.54
N VAL A 114 0.63 11.63 0.80
CA VAL A 114 0.53 10.24 1.26
C VAL A 114 1.45 9.99 2.46
N GLU A 115 2.70 10.47 2.39
CA GLU A 115 3.65 10.36 3.50
C GLU A 115 3.15 11.08 4.76
N LEU A 116 2.58 12.28 4.59
CA LEU A 116 2.00 13.06 5.67
C LEU A 116 0.83 12.32 6.33
N ALA A 117 -0.12 11.84 5.54
CA ALA A 117 -1.27 11.09 6.03
C ALA A 117 -0.86 9.81 6.79
N LEU A 118 0.13 9.08 6.27
CA LEU A 118 0.68 7.89 6.94
C LEU A 118 1.39 8.24 8.26
N ARG A 119 2.11 9.37 8.31
CA ARG A 119 2.75 9.86 9.53
C ARG A 119 1.70 10.24 10.58
N GLU A 120 0.71 11.01 10.18
CA GLU A 120 -0.38 11.44 11.07
C GLU A 120 -1.19 10.25 11.59
N ALA A 121 -1.47 9.28 10.72
CA ALA A 121 -2.11 8.03 11.11
C ALA A 121 -1.27 7.24 12.13
N LEU A 122 0.03 7.07 11.91
CA LEU A 122 0.89 6.38 12.88
C LEU A 122 0.90 7.10 14.23
N GLN A 123 0.99 8.44 14.24
CA GLN A 123 0.94 9.23 15.47
C GLN A 123 -0.39 9.05 16.21
N LEU A 124 -1.50 9.22 15.50
CA LEU A 124 -2.85 9.04 16.01
C LEU A 124 -3.05 7.66 16.65
N TRP A 125 -2.70 6.61 15.90
CA TRP A 125 -2.93 5.23 16.35
C TRP A 125 -1.94 4.80 17.43
N ALA A 126 -0.70 5.30 17.43
CA ALA A 126 0.22 5.11 18.54
C ALA A 126 -0.35 5.71 19.84
N PHE A 127 -0.90 6.93 19.78
CA PHE A 127 -1.55 7.57 20.93
C PHE A 127 -2.75 6.77 21.45
N ALA A 128 -3.56 6.22 20.54
CA ALA A 128 -4.75 5.46 20.90
C ALA A 128 -4.45 4.06 21.45
N LEU A 129 -3.49 3.34 20.86
CA LEU A 129 -3.32 1.90 21.06
C LEU A 129 -2.20 1.52 22.04
N ILE A 130 -1.14 2.32 22.19
CA ILE A 130 -0.02 1.98 23.09
C ILE A 130 -0.47 1.80 24.54
N PRO A 131 -1.30 2.70 25.13
CA PRO A 131 -1.80 2.50 26.48
C PRO A 131 -2.64 1.22 26.64
N ALA A 132 -3.36 0.83 25.58
CA ALA A 132 -4.14 -0.40 25.57
C ALA A 132 -3.24 -1.65 25.52
N ILE A 133 -2.17 -1.62 24.72
CA ILE A 133 -1.13 -2.65 24.64
C ILE A 133 -0.45 -2.83 26.02
N GLU A 134 -0.05 -1.73 26.66
CA GLU A 134 0.55 -1.76 28.00
C GLU A 134 -0.41 -2.32 29.05
N ALA A 135 -1.71 -1.95 28.98
CA ALA A 135 -2.74 -2.45 29.89
C ALA A 135 -2.98 -3.96 29.74
N ILE A 136 -3.03 -4.47 28.51
CA ILE A 136 -3.15 -5.91 28.22
C ILE A 136 -1.92 -6.66 28.74
N PHE A 137 -0.72 -6.14 28.44
CA PHE A 137 0.53 -6.74 28.88
C PHE A 137 0.62 -6.81 30.41
N ALA A 138 0.22 -5.75 31.11
CA ALA A 138 0.23 -5.70 32.57
C ALA A 138 -0.66 -6.79 33.20
N GLN A 139 -1.76 -7.15 32.56
CA GLN A 139 -2.74 -8.12 33.07
C GLN A 139 -2.48 -9.56 32.63
N SER A 140 -1.75 -9.75 31.52
CA SER A 140 -1.48 -11.08 30.96
C SER A 140 -0.19 -11.71 31.52
N LYS A 141 -0.35 -12.69 32.41
CA LYS A 141 0.77 -13.54 32.87
C LYS A 141 1.44 -14.30 31.71
N ALA A 142 0.66 -14.66 30.69
CA ALA A 142 1.15 -15.38 29.53
C ALA A 142 2.10 -14.54 28.67
N LEU A 143 1.79 -13.26 28.46
CA LEU A 143 2.68 -12.35 27.73
C LEU A 143 3.96 -12.11 28.52
N LYS A 144 3.85 -11.89 29.84
CA LYS A 144 4.99 -11.76 30.76
C LYS A 144 5.90 -12.99 30.84
N SER A 145 5.42 -14.17 30.41
CA SER A 145 6.25 -15.38 30.32
C SER A 145 7.04 -15.49 29.01
N GLY A 146 6.61 -14.79 27.96
CA GLY A 146 7.22 -14.84 26.62
C GLY A 146 7.99 -13.58 26.24
N TYR A 147 7.75 -12.47 26.93
CA TYR A 147 8.33 -11.15 26.64
C TYR A 147 8.74 -10.48 27.95
N ALA A 148 9.88 -9.78 27.92
CA ALA A 148 10.40 -9.07 29.09
C ALA A 148 9.60 -7.80 29.42
N SER A 149 9.09 -7.12 28.38
CA SER A 149 8.37 -5.86 28.49
C SER A 149 7.33 -5.70 27.37
N PRO A 150 6.37 -4.76 27.46
CA PRO A 150 5.48 -4.47 26.34
C PRO A 150 6.23 -3.97 25.10
N PHE A 151 7.40 -3.34 25.26
CA PHE A 151 8.22 -2.87 24.15
C PHE A 151 9.07 -3.99 23.54
N ASP A 152 9.47 -4.99 24.32
CA ASP A 152 10.04 -6.23 23.79
C ASP A 152 8.99 -7.01 22.97
N CYS A 153 7.75 -7.09 23.47
CA CYS A 153 6.64 -7.66 22.72
C CYS A 153 6.37 -6.92 21.39
N LEU A 154 6.39 -5.58 21.42
CA LEU A 154 6.32 -4.76 20.20
C LEU A 154 7.49 -5.04 19.26
N ALA A 155 8.73 -5.06 19.74
CA ALA A 155 9.91 -5.24 18.91
C ALA A 155 9.92 -6.60 18.16
N GLN A 156 9.46 -7.66 18.83
CA GLN A 156 9.41 -9.00 18.24
C GLN A 156 8.26 -9.18 17.22
N ASN A 157 7.16 -8.44 17.37
CA ASN A 157 5.97 -8.60 16.55
C ASN A 157 5.71 -7.43 15.57
N ALA A 158 6.49 -6.34 15.65
CA ALA A 158 6.41 -5.19 14.76
C ALA A 158 7.80 -4.82 14.17
N PRO A 159 8.35 -5.65 13.28
CA PRO A 159 9.68 -5.44 12.71
C PRO A 159 9.80 -4.16 11.88
N HIS A 160 8.70 -3.69 11.25
CA HIS A 160 8.73 -2.44 10.50
C HIS A 160 8.72 -1.23 11.42
N LEU A 161 7.99 -1.29 12.54
CA LEU A 161 7.99 -0.25 13.56
C LEU A 161 9.37 -0.13 14.24
N LEU A 162 10.00 -1.26 14.58
CA LEU A 162 11.35 -1.29 15.12
C LEU A 162 12.36 -0.67 14.14
N ALA A 163 12.34 -1.13 12.88
CA ALA A 163 13.22 -0.58 11.86
C ALA A 163 13.01 0.93 11.68
N LEU A 164 11.77 1.42 11.73
CA LEU A 164 11.48 2.86 11.62
C LEU A 164 12.04 3.65 12.82
N ALA A 165 11.95 3.10 14.04
CA ALA A 165 12.52 3.70 15.24
C ALA A 165 14.06 3.79 15.16
N ASP A 166 14.72 2.72 14.73
CA ASP A 166 16.17 2.69 14.55
C ASP A 166 16.65 3.74 13.54
N HIS A 167 15.97 3.86 12.40
CA HIS A 167 16.29 4.87 11.39
C HIS A 167 16.13 6.30 11.91
N SER A 168 15.16 6.55 12.80
CA SER A 168 14.98 7.86 13.42
C SER A 168 16.15 8.26 14.33
N ARG A 169 16.94 7.31 14.83
CA ARG A 169 18.08 7.54 15.71
C ARG A 169 19.37 7.86 14.95
N VAL A 170 19.54 7.31 13.75
CA VAL A 170 20.76 7.42 12.93
C VAL A 170 21.16 8.88 12.61
N GLY A 171 20.24 9.85 12.74
CA GLY A 171 20.50 11.28 12.58
C GLY A 171 20.66 12.11 13.86
N ARG A 172 20.43 11.54 15.06
CA ARG A 172 20.57 12.24 16.36
C ARG A 172 21.87 11.93 17.09
N ALA A 173 22.62 10.93 16.62
CA ALA A 173 23.78 10.37 17.28
C ALA A 173 25.06 11.25 17.25
N ALA A 174 24.98 12.53 16.89
CA ALA A 174 26.12 13.43 16.89
C ALA A 174 26.26 14.27 18.17
N ASP A 175 25.17 14.64 18.87
CA ASP A 175 25.26 15.67 19.92
C ASP A 175 24.71 15.33 21.31
N GLU A 176 23.94 14.27 21.52
CA GLU A 176 23.43 13.96 22.87
C GLU A 176 23.36 12.45 23.14
N ILE A 177 24.42 11.90 23.75
CA ILE A 177 24.26 10.75 24.64
C ILE A 177 25.05 11.05 25.91
N ALA A 178 24.41 11.79 26.81
CA ALA A 178 24.71 11.71 28.23
C ALA A 178 24.21 10.34 28.73
N VAL A 179 25.18 9.53 29.18
CA VAL A 179 25.12 8.48 30.20
C VAL A 179 23.73 8.17 30.75
N ASP A 180 23.23 6.96 30.48
CA ASP A 180 22.44 6.21 31.46
C ASP A 180 22.71 4.70 31.33
N ARG A 181 22.53 4.03 32.46
CA ARG A 181 23.29 2.88 33.01
C ARG A 181 23.26 1.55 32.21
N PRO A 182 24.25 0.65 32.44
CA PRO A 182 24.39 -0.62 31.73
C PRO A 182 23.58 -1.79 32.30
N ASP A 183 22.52 -1.55 33.09
CA ASP A 183 21.76 -2.63 33.75
C ASP A 183 20.38 -2.94 33.12
N ASP A 184 19.92 -2.16 32.13
CA ASP A 184 18.62 -2.38 31.44
C ASP A 184 18.80 -2.85 29.99
N ALA A 185 19.35 -4.05 29.80
CA ALA A 185 19.48 -4.67 28.47
C ALA A 185 18.16 -5.26 27.91
N GLU A 186 17.02 -5.05 28.58
CA GLU A 186 15.73 -5.70 28.26
C GLU A 186 14.65 -4.75 27.68
N ASP A 187 14.94 -3.46 27.48
CA ASP A 187 13.84 -2.46 27.45
C ASP A 187 13.65 -1.63 26.17
N GLN A 188 14.22 -2.09 25.04
CA GLN A 188 14.03 -1.49 23.70
C GLN A 188 13.91 0.07 23.73
N PRO A 189 14.89 0.78 24.31
CA PRO A 189 14.72 2.19 24.72
C PRO A 189 14.49 3.12 23.53
N ALA A 190 15.13 2.84 22.39
CA ALA A 190 14.94 3.61 21.15
C ALA A 190 13.52 3.46 20.59
N LEU A 191 12.97 2.23 20.59
CA LEU A 191 11.59 1.98 20.18
C LEU A 191 10.62 2.67 21.13
N ARG A 192 10.85 2.58 22.44
CA ARG A 192 10.03 3.25 23.44
C ARG A 192 10.01 4.77 23.26
N GLU A 193 11.18 5.41 23.14
CA GLU A 193 11.29 6.85 22.93
C GLU A 193 10.58 7.28 21.64
N PHE A 194 10.83 6.55 20.54
CA PHE A 194 10.20 6.81 19.26
C PHE A 194 8.67 6.73 19.33
N VAL A 195 8.14 5.63 19.89
CA VAL A 195 6.70 5.38 19.99
C VAL A 195 6.02 6.40 20.91
N ARG A 196 6.65 6.77 22.03
CA ARG A 196 6.15 7.84 22.92
C ARG A 196 6.12 9.18 22.20
N ALA A 197 7.16 9.52 21.44
CA ALA A 197 7.16 10.73 20.63
C ALA A 197 6.05 10.71 19.55
N GLN A 198 5.77 9.56 18.92
CA GLN A 198 4.62 9.44 18.01
C GLN A 198 3.30 9.66 18.75
N ALA A 199 3.12 9.08 19.93
CA ALA A 199 1.91 9.24 20.74
C ALA A 199 1.71 10.68 21.23
N ASP A 200 2.77 11.39 21.60
CA ASP A 200 2.70 12.78 22.05
C ASP A 200 2.27 13.73 20.93
N GLU A 201 2.75 13.50 19.69
CA GLU A 201 2.23 14.19 18.52
C GLU A 201 0.78 13.76 18.21
N GLY A 202 0.48 12.46 18.38
CA GLY A 202 -0.84 11.89 18.16
C GLY A 202 -1.95 12.51 18.99
N ARG A 203 -1.63 12.92 20.23
CA ARG A 203 -2.56 13.63 21.12
C ARG A 203 -3.15 14.90 20.49
N LYS A 204 -2.41 15.54 19.58
CA LYS A 204 -2.78 16.82 18.95
C LYS A 204 -3.75 16.63 17.79
N HIS A 205 -3.86 15.41 17.26
CA HIS A 205 -4.76 15.09 16.17
C HIS A 205 -6.22 15.10 16.61
N ARG A 206 -7.11 15.28 15.64
CA ARG A 206 -8.55 15.19 15.80
C ARG A 206 -9.07 14.06 14.93
N LEU A 207 -9.89 13.20 15.51
CA LEU A 207 -10.62 12.16 14.81
C LEU A 207 -12.07 12.22 15.29
N VAL A 208 -13.01 12.27 14.35
CA VAL A 208 -14.44 12.22 14.64
C VAL A 208 -14.97 10.90 14.09
N ILE A 209 -15.69 10.13 14.88
CA ILE A 209 -16.25 8.84 14.46
C ILE A 209 -17.76 9.02 14.21
N ALA A 210 -18.25 8.54 13.07
CA ALA A 210 -19.66 8.61 12.70
C ALA A 210 -20.56 7.85 13.70
N GLY A 211 -21.72 8.42 14.02
CA GLY A 211 -22.66 7.87 15.00
C GLY A 211 -22.35 8.25 16.46
N GLU A 212 -21.12 8.69 16.73
CA GLU A 212 -20.78 9.33 18.00
C GLU A 212 -21.14 10.81 17.87
N GLY A 213 -22.27 11.20 18.47
CA GLY A 213 -22.66 12.62 18.51
C GLY A 213 -21.51 13.50 19.00
N SER A 214 -21.57 14.82 18.75
CA SER A 214 -20.54 15.85 19.01
C SER A 214 -19.93 15.90 20.45
N ARG A 215 -20.29 14.98 21.33
CA ARG A 215 -19.77 14.78 22.70
C ARG A 215 -18.29 14.42 22.77
N ILE A 216 -17.66 13.97 21.67
CA ILE A 216 -16.18 13.87 21.57
C ILE A 216 -15.64 15.06 20.75
N GLY A 217 -16.10 16.25 21.11
CA GLY A 217 -15.56 17.50 20.59
C GLY A 217 -14.20 17.76 21.22
N GLY A 218 -13.13 17.45 20.47
CA GLY A 218 -11.78 17.90 20.77
C GLY A 218 -10.86 16.82 21.34
N ASN A 219 -9.90 16.42 20.50
CA ASN A 219 -8.75 15.57 20.80
C ASN A 219 -9.05 14.07 20.96
N CYS A 220 -8.11 13.25 20.50
CA CYS A 220 -8.22 11.78 20.47
C CYS A 220 -8.23 11.10 21.85
N GLY A 221 -8.36 11.87 22.95
CA GLY A 221 -8.36 11.37 24.32
C GLY A 221 -9.51 10.40 24.60
N GLY A 222 -10.70 10.66 24.07
CA GLY A 222 -11.84 9.74 24.17
C GLY A 222 -11.58 8.40 23.48
N LEU A 223 -10.97 8.42 22.29
CA LEU A 223 -10.56 7.21 21.58
C LEU A 223 -9.54 6.39 22.40
N ARG A 224 -8.51 7.03 22.93
CA ARG A 224 -7.51 6.38 23.81
C ARG A 224 -8.18 5.73 25.02
N GLN A 225 -9.07 6.45 25.71
CA GLN A 225 -9.78 5.95 26.88
C GLN A 225 -10.62 4.72 26.53
N ARG A 226 -11.36 4.76 25.41
CA ARG A 226 -12.15 3.62 24.94
C ARG A 226 -11.28 2.41 24.60
N GLN A 227 -10.20 2.62 23.86
CA GLN A 227 -9.29 1.53 23.48
C GLN A 227 -8.66 0.89 24.72
N THR A 228 -8.32 1.69 25.73
CA THR A 228 -7.80 1.19 27.00
C THR A 228 -8.89 0.45 27.81
N ALA A 229 -10.09 1.03 27.92
CA ALA A 229 -11.21 0.41 28.63
C ALA A 229 -11.59 -0.93 28.01
N ARG A 230 -11.64 -1.01 26.69
CA ARG A 230 -11.89 -2.24 25.95
C ARG A 230 -10.79 -3.28 26.17
N ALA A 231 -9.53 -2.85 26.08
CA ALA A 231 -8.40 -3.71 26.39
C ALA A 231 -8.53 -4.30 27.79
N VAL A 232 -8.85 -3.49 28.81
CA VAL A 232 -9.09 -3.96 30.18
C VAL A 232 -10.31 -4.90 30.27
N ALA A 233 -11.42 -4.60 29.59
CA ALA A 233 -12.60 -5.47 29.58
C ALA A 233 -12.30 -6.84 28.95
N ALA A 234 -11.53 -6.86 27.86
CA ALA A 234 -11.04 -8.09 27.23
C ALA A 234 -10.10 -8.89 28.14
N CYS A 235 -9.47 -8.26 29.15
CA CYS A 235 -8.61 -8.91 30.15
C CYS A 235 -9.37 -9.52 31.35
N GLY A 236 -10.70 -9.62 31.31
CA GLY A 236 -11.52 -10.11 32.43
C GLY A 236 -11.08 -11.46 33.03
N THR A 237 -11.56 -11.78 34.24
CA THR A 237 -10.99 -12.82 35.12
C THR A 237 -11.00 -14.26 34.61
N HIS A 238 -11.55 -14.54 33.42
CA HIS A 238 -11.64 -15.89 32.83
C HIS A 238 -11.44 -15.91 31.30
N VAL A 239 -10.62 -15.01 30.74
CA VAL A 239 -10.38 -14.97 29.29
C VAL A 239 -9.23 -15.90 28.89
N ASP A 240 -9.45 -16.66 27.81
CA ASP A 240 -8.48 -17.61 27.25
C ASP A 240 -7.18 -16.89 26.83
N ARG A 241 -6.04 -17.54 27.11
CA ARG A 241 -4.69 -17.11 26.72
C ARG A 241 -4.59 -16.82 25.23
N ALA A 242 -5.24 -17.61 24.39
CA ALA A 242 -5.23 -17.42 22.93
C ALA A 242 -5.93 -16.12 22.52
N VAL A 243 -7.04 -15.76 23.19
CA VAL A 243 -7.81 -14.55 22.93
C VAL A 243 -7.00 -13.31 23.31
N MET A 244 -6.33 -13.35 24.47
CA MET A 244 -5.46 -12.26 24.94
C MET A 244 -4.25 -12.00 24.04
N ALA A 245 -3.64 -13.07 23.50
CA ALA A 245 -2.58 -12.95 22.52
C ALA A 245 -3.11 -12.37 21.19
N GLY A 246 -4.31 -12.77 20.75
CA GLY A 246 -4.94 -12.20 19.56
C GLY A 246 -5.23 -10.69 19.69
N GLU A 247 -5.75 -10.25 20.84
CA GLU A 247 -6.09 -8.84 21.09
C GLU A 247 -4.87 -7.91 21.08
N ILE A 248 -3.74 -8.34 21.67
CA ILE A 248 -2.52 -7.53 21.63
C ILE A 248 -1.90 -7.55 20.22
N LEU A 249 -1.88 -8.70 19.55
CA LEU A 249 -1.28 -8.84 18.22
C LEU A 249 -1.99 -7.98 17.19
N GLN A 250 -3.33 -7.95 17.15
CA GLN A 250 -4.07 -7.09 16.21
C GLN A 250 -3.70 -5.60 16.33
N ARG A 251 -3.47 -5.12 17.55
CA ARG A 251 -3.06 -3.71 17.80
C ARG A 251 -1.63 -3.47 17.37
N ILE A 252 -0.75 -4.42 17.61
CA ILE A 252 0.66 -4.36 17.20
C ILE A 252 0.76 -4.40 15.65
N GLU A 253 0.05 -5.32 15.01
CA GLU A 253 0.01 -5.47 13.54
C GLU A 253 -0.50 -4.20 12.85
N LEU A 254 -1.47 -3.50 13.43
CA LEU A 254 -1.94 -2.21 12.91
C LEU A 254 -0.82 -1.16 12.93
N LEU A 255 -0.11 -1.02 14.04
CA LEU A 255 1.01 -0.08 14.16
C LEU A 255 2.15 -0.45 13.21
N ASP A 256 2.43 -1.75 13.07
CA ASP A 256 3.47 -2.26 12.17
C ASP A 256 3.12 -2.03 10.70
N LEU A 257 1.86 -2.22 10.31
CA LEU A 257 1.37 -1.93 8.96
C LEU A 257 1.55 -0.45 8.59
N LEU A 258 1.21 0.46 9.52
CA LEU A 258 1.45 1.90 9.31
C LEU A 258 2.94 2.20 9.19
N ALA A 259 3.80 1.57 10.00
CA ALA A 259 5.24 1.72 9.92
C ALA A 259 5.80 1.17 8.59
N LYS A 260 5.33 0.01 8.13
CA LYS A 260 5.65 -0.59 6.83
C LYS A 260 5.31 0.35 5.68
N ALA A 261 4.10 0.93 5.69
CA ALA A 261 3.67 1.92 4.72
C ALA A 261 4.54 3.18 4.73
N ARG A 262 4.89 3.69 5.91
CA ARG A 262 5.82 4.84 6.04
C ARG A 262 7.20 4.54 5.47
N ARG A 263 7.75 3.36 5.74
CA ARG A 263 9.04 2.92 5.18
C ARG A 263 8.98 2.84 3.66
N ALA A 264 7.90 2.28 3.10
CA ALA A 264 7.69 2.24 1.66
C ALA A 264 7.60 3.66 1.06
N ALA A 265 6.79 4.54 1.65
CA ALA A 265 6.66 5.93 1.22
C ALA A 265 8.00 6.68 1.23
N ALA A 266 8.79 6.53 2.30
CA ALA A 266 10.11 7.13 2.42
C ALA A 266 11.11 6.61 1.37
N ALA A 267 11.10 5.30 1.10
CA ALA A 267 11.93 4.70 0.05
C ALA A 267 11.58 5.25 -1.33
N ILE A 268 10.28 5.31 -1.65
CA ILE A 268 9.81 5.88 -2.91
C ILE A 268 10.24 7.35 -3.02
N MET A 269 10.07 8.15 -1.96
CA MET A 269 10.46 9.56 -1.94
C MET A 269 11.96 9.79 -2.08
N SER A 270 12.78 8.90 -1.53
CA SER A 270 14.24 8.95 -1.65
C SER A 270 14.71 8.73 -3.08
N ALA A 271 14.02 7.91 -3.87
CA ALA A 271 14.34 7.65 -5.28
C ALA A 271 13.98 8.81 -6.22
N ARG A 272 12.92 9.59 -5.90
CA ARG A 272 12.35 10.64 -6.79
C ARG A 272 13.34 11.66 -7.34
N PRO A 273 14.29 12.21 -6.55
CA PRO A 273 15.22 13.19 -7.09
C PRO A 273 16.10 12.63 -8.21
N GLY A 274 16.52 11.36 -8.10
CA GLY A 274 17.32 10.70 -9.13
C GLY A 274 16.52 10.50 -10.41
N GLU A 275 15.31 9.96 -10.31
CA GLU A 275 14.43 9.71 -11.45
C GLU A 275 14.07 11.01 -12.19
N MET A 276 13.76 12.09 -11.47
CA MET A 276 13.49 13.40 -12.10
C MET A 276 14.70 13.95 -12.85
N ARG A 277 15.91 13.78 -12.31
CA ARG A 277 17.15 14.19 -12.98
C ARG A 277 17.36 13.36 -14.24
N ASP A 278 17.26 12.04 -14.13
CA ASP A 278 17.46 11.12 -15.25
C ASP A 278 16.45 11.37 -16.37
N TYR A 279 15.20 11.67 -16.01
CA TYR A 279 14.16 12.12 -16.93
C TYR A 279 14.55 13.41 -17.66
N THR A 280 14.96 14.45 -16.91
CA THR A 280 15.25 15.78 -17.47
C THR A 280 16.48 15.74 -18.38
N GLU A 281 17.59 15.18 -17.90
CA GLU A 281 18.81 15.04 -18.70
C GLU A 281 18.59 14.14 -19.92
N GLY A 282 17.76 13.10 -19.78
CA GLY A 282 17.39 12.25 -20.89
C GLY A 282 16.64 13.02 -21.97
N MET A 283 15.62 13.81 -21.57
CA MET A 283 14.82 14.61 -22.50
C MET A 283 15.68 15.64 -23.25
N ASP A 284 16.61 16.30 -22.55
CA ASP A 284 17.55 17.24 -23.16
C ASP A 284 18.44 16.55 -24.21
N ARG A 285 18.92 15.32 -23.93
CA ARG A 285 19.75 14.53 -24.87
C ARG A 285 18.98 13.98 -26.07
N LEU A 286 17.65 13.90 -25.98
CA LEU A 286 16.79 13.41 -27.06
C LEU A 286 16.28 14.54 -27.98
N ASP A 287 16.61 15.81 -27.71
CA ASP A 287 16.21 16.96 -28.53
C ASP A 287 14.70 17.00 -28.87
N GLY A 288 13.84 16.51 -27.97
CA GLY A 288 12.39 16.46 -28.20
C GLY A 288 11.89 15.33 -29.10
N ALA A 289 12.76 14.40 -29.53
CA ALA A 289 12.37 13.21 -30.31
C ALA A 289 11.43 12.25 -29.55
N GLY A 290 11.23 12.48 -28.24
CA GLY A 290 10.39 11.68 -27.36
C GLY A 290 11.03 10.33 -27.05
N ALA A 291 11.13 9.98 -25.77
CA ALA A 291 11.70 8.70 -25.32
C ALA A 291 10.99 7.47 -25.93
N HIS A 292 9.72 7.63 -26.29
CA HIS A 292 8.89 6.58 -26.86
C HIS A 292 9.13 6.36 -28.37
N GLY A 293 9.73 7.34 -29.07
CA GLY A 293 10.11 7.22 -30.48
C GLY A 293 11.24 6.22 -30.73
N LEU A 294 12.05 5.89 -29.72
CA LEU A 294 13.28 5.09 -29.85
C LEU A 294 13.06 3.58 -30.01
N ARG A 295 11.88 3.05 -29.70
CA ARG A 295 11.57 1.62 -29.92
C ARG A 295 11.18 1.30 -31.36
N ARG A 296 10.88 2.30 -32.18
CA ARG A 296 10.51 2.10 -33.59
C ARG A 296 11.71 1.76 -34.47
N ASP A 297 12.93 2.12 -34.05
CA ASP A 297 14.19 1.75 -34.71
C ASP A 297 15.40 1.92 -33.76
N PRO A 298 15.70 0.93 -32.91
CA PRO A 298 16.84 0.97 -31.99
C PRO A 298 18.19 1.04 -32.73
N ALA A 299 18.26 0.55 -33.97
CA ALA A 299 19.47 0.50 -34.77
C ALA A 299 19.78 1.86 -35.45
N GLY A 300 18.73 2.64 -35.76
CA GLY A 300 18.85 4.00 -36.31
C GLY A 300 19.32 5.06 -35.30
N LEU A 301 19.37 4.74 -34.01
CA LEU A 301 19.74 5.66 -32.94
C LEU A 301 21.12 5.35 -32.37
N GLY A 302 22.03 6.32 -32.40
CA GLY A 302 23.36 6.17 -31.81
C GLY A 302 23.30 5.83 -30.30
N LYS A 303 24.26 5.03 -29.82
CA LYS A 303 24.31 4.48 -28.44
C LYS A 303 23.94 5.48 -27.32
N ARG A 304 24.36 6.74 -27.44
CA ARG A 304 24.07 7.81 -26.46
C ARG A 304 22.59 8.16 -26.36
N ARG A 305 21.87 8.21 -27.49
CA ARG A 305 20.42 8.49 -27.51
C ARG A 305 19.63 7.31 -26.99
N LEU A 306 20.05 6.08 -27.30
CA LEU A 306 19.45 4.87 -26.73
C LEU A 306 19.58 4.83 -25.20
N ALA A 307 20.77 5.16 -24.66
CA ALA A 307 20.98 5.24 -23.22
C ALA A 307 20.09 6.30 -22.54
N ALA A 308 19.95 7.48 -23.15
CA ALA A 308 19.06 8.53 -22.66
C ALA A 308 17.59 8.09 -22.61
N ALA A 309 17.13 7.38 -23.64
CA ALA A 309 15.77 6.83 -23.69
C ALA A 309 15.51 5.78 -22.60
N ASN A 310 16.48 4.89 -22.37
CA ASN A 310 16.38 3.89 -21.32
C ASN A 310 16.32 4.55 -19.94
N ALA A 311 17.11 5.60 -19.69
CA ALA A 311 17.07 6.36 -18.45
C ALA A 311 15.69 7.02 -18.22
N ILE A 312 15.10 7.63 -19.26
CA ILE A 312 13.74 8.19 -19.17
C ILE A 312 12.71 7.11 -18.85
N ASN A 313 12.76 5.97 -19.55
CA ASN A 313 11.81 4.88 -19.35
C ASN A 313 11.93 4.28 -17.94
N ALA A 314 13.15 4.12 -17.42
CA ALA A 314 13.38 3.64 -16.05
C ALA A 314 12.88 4.66 -15.02
N ALA A 315 13.16 5.95 -15.21
CA ALA A 315 12.68 7.01 -14.32
C ALA A 315 11.15 7.07 -14.21
N GLN A 316 10.45 6.80 -15.32
CA GLN A 316 8.99 6.76 -15.35
C GLN A 316 8.41 5.44 -14.80
N LYS A 317 9.21 4.39 -14.64
CA LYS A 317 8.80 3.08 -14.10
C LYS A 317 9.60 2.77 -12.82
N PRO A 318 9.27 3.41 -11.70
CA PRO A 318 10.08 3.34 -10.50
C PRO A 318 10.07 1.94 -9.89
N ASP A 319 11.24 1.33 -9.74
CA ASP A 319 11.42 0.05 -9.04
C ASP A 319 10.93 0.09 -7.58
N ALA A 320 10.95 1.29 -6.98
CA ALA A 320 10.47 1.52 -5.62
C ALA A 320 8.94 1.38 -5.47
N LEU A 321 8.16 1.47 -6.56
CA LEU A 321 6.75 1.11 -6.52
C LEU A 321 6.62 -0.41 -6.56
N ILE A 322 6.18 -0.96 -5.44
CA ILE A 322 6.27 -2.38 -5.15
C ILE A 322 5.45 -3.16 -6.19
N GLN A 323 6.12 -3.90 -7.08
CA GLN A 323 5.55 -4.90 -7.98
C GLN A 323 6.27 -6.24 -7.79
N PRO A 324 5.60 -7.40 -7.86
CA PRO A 324 6.26 -8.69 -7.64
C PRO A 324 7.22 -8.98 -8.82
N PRO A 325 8.28 -9.78 -8.62
CA PRO A 325 8.63 -10.48 -7.39
C PRO A 325 9.75 -9.69 -6.69
N ILE A 326 9.42 -8.89 -5.69
CA ILE A 326 10.47 -8.13 -4.98
C ILE A 326 11.35 -9.11 -4.19
N PRO A 327 12.69 -8.95 -4.20
CA PRO A 327 13.61 -9.76 -3.41
C PRO A 327 13.37 -9.70 -1.89
N ASP A 328 12.92 -8.56 -1.36
CA ASP A 328 12.57 -8.39 0.05
C ASP A 328 11.06 -8.64 0.25
N ALA A 329 10.73 -9.86 0.70
CA ALA A 329 9.35 -10.24 0.99
C ALA A 329 8.71 -9.40 2.11
N GLY A 330 9.52 -8.77 2.99
CA GLY A 330 9.01 -8.01 4.14
C GLY A 330 8.20 -6.77 3.77
N ILE A 331 8.48 -6.12 2.63
CA ILE A 331 7.81 -4.85 2.27
C ILE A 331 6.63 -5.07 1.30
N ARG A 332 6.31 -6.31 0.90
CA ARG A 332 5.19 -6.59 -0.02
C ARG A 332 3.84 -6.31 0.64
N PHE A 333 2.92 -5.68 -0.08
CA PHE A 333 1.57 -5.43 0.43
C PHE A 333 0.57 -6.47 -0.09
N SER A 334 -0.22 -7.02 0.83
CA SER A 334 -1.40 -7.81 0.49
C SER A 334 -2.59 -6.89 0.12
N PRO A 335 -3.63 -7.39 -0.56
CA PRO A 335 -4.83 -6.60 -0.83
C PRO A 335 -5.48 -6.04 0.45
N GLN A 336 -5.48 -6.84 1.52
CA GLN A 336 -6.05 -6.50 2.82
C GLN A 336 -5.26 -5.38 3.50
N GLU A 337 -3.93 -5.42 3.40
CA GLU A 337 -3.06 -4.36 3.91
C GLU A 337 -3.28 -3.04 3.17
N LEU A 338 -3.41 -3.06 1.84
CA LEU A 338 -3.70 -1.85 1.06
C LEU A 338 -5.08 -1.27 1.41
N ALA A 339 -6.10 -2.12 1.54
CA ALA A 339 -7.44 -1.69 1.95
C ALA A 339 -7.46 -1.12 3.37
N ALA A 340 -6.75 -1.75 4.31
CA ALA A 340 -6.58 -1.27 5.68
C ALA A 340 -5.91 0.11 5.71
N LEU A 341 -4.83 0.31 4.96
CA LEU A 341 -4.16 1.62 4.86
C LEU A 341 -5.09 2.68 4.26
N ALA A 342 -5.82 2.36 3.20
CA ALA A 342 -6.75 3.27 2.55
C ALA A 342 -7.88 3.68 3.51
N PHE A 343 -8.47 2.71 4.21
CA PHE A 343 -9.48 2.93 5.25
C PHE A 343 -8.96 3.79 6.40
N LEU A 344 -7.76 3.47 6.93
CA LEU A 344 -7.19 4.14 8.10
C LEU A 344 -6.63 5.53 7.81
N CYS A 345 -6.14 5.80 6.60
CA CYS A 345 -5.39 7.02 6.30
C CYS A 345 -6.07 7.92 5.26
N ASP A 346 -7.15 7.46 4.61
CA ASP A 346 -7.80 8.16 3.49
C ASP A 346 -6.83 8.53 2.34
N ILE A 347 -5.93 7.59 2.04
CA ILE A 347 -4.98 7.70 0.92
C ILE A 347 -5.42 6.80 -0.23
N ASP A 348 -4.99 7.15 -1.45
CA ASP A 348 -4.92 6.17 -2.53
C ASP A 348 -3.66 5.30 -2.31
N PRO A 349 -3.82 4.01 -1.93
CA PRO A 349 -2.69 3.16 -1.58
C PRO A 349 -1.87 2.72 -2.81
N PHE A 350 -2.37 2.96 -4.03
CA PHE A 350 -1.64 2.64 -5.26
C PHE A 350 -0.47 3.59 -5.53
N HIS A 351 -0.36 4.69 -4.78
CA HIS A 351 0.86 5.48 -4.68
C HIS A 351 2.01 4.79 -3.94
N LEU A 352 1.74 3.69 -3.23
CA LEU A 352 2.74 2.88 -2.53
C LEU A 352 3.04 1.57 -3.29
N CYS A 353 1.99 0.96 -3.82
CA CYS A 353 2.06 -0.38 -4.39
C CYS A 353 1.03 -0.53 -5.51
N ALA A 354 1.48 -0.92 -6.70
CA ALA A 354 0.57 -1.19 -7.81
C ALA A 354 0.10 -2.65 -7.89
N GLN A 355 0.50 -3.48 -6.92
CA GLN A 355 -0.02 -4.84 -6.78
C GLN A 355 -1.53 -4.77 -6.55
N HIS A 356 -2.24 -5.80 -7.01
CA HIS A 356 -3.68 -6.00 -6.73
C HIS A 356 -4.60 -4.97 -7.40
N HIS A 357 -4.16 -4.38 -8.51
CA HIS A 357 -4.91 -3.37 -9.25
C HIS A 357 -6.30 -3.81 -9.73
N LEU A 358 -6.53 -5.10 -9.88
CA LEU A 358 -7.84 -5.68 -10.21
C LEU A 358 -8.83 -5.60 -9.04
N LEU A 359 -8.33 -5.45 -7.81
CA LEU A 359 -9.08 -5.21 -6.58
C LEU A 359 -9.17 -3.71 -6.23
N CYS A 360 -8.78 -2.82 -7.15
CA CYS A 360 -8.94 -1.37 -7.00
C CYS A 360 -10.35 -0.96 -6.56
N PRO A 361 -11.45 -1.50 -7.15
CA PRO A 361 -12.79 -1.13 -6.71
C PRO A 361 -13.04 -1.39 -5.23
N GLU A 362 -12.66 -2.57 -4.72
CA GLU A 362 -12.83 -2.94 -3.32
C GLU A 362 -11.91 -2.15 -2.38
N ILE A 363 -10.66 -1.91 -2.78
CA ILE A 363 -9.69 -1.15 -1.99
C ILE A 363 -10.10 0.32 -1.88
N LEU A 364 -10.56 0.94 -2.97
CA LEU A 364 -11.06 2.32 -2.94
C LEU A 364 -12.42 2.43 -2.22
N ALA A 365 -13.27 1.41 -2.31
CA ALA A 365 -14.49 1.35 -1.52
C ALA A 365 -14.19 1.24 -0.01
N ALA A 366 -13.12 0.55 0.40
CA ALA A 366 -12.65 0.57 1.78
C ALA A 366 -12.18 1.96 2.21
N ARG A 367 -11.48 2.70 1.33
CA ARG A 367 -11.11 4.10 1.56
C ARG A 367 -12.35 4.98 1.79
N ALA A 368 -13.35 4.88 0.92
CA ALA A 368 -14.61 5.62 1.03
C ALA A 368 -15.33 5.30 2.34
N LEU A 369 -15.42 4.02 2.70
CA LEU A 369 -16.01 3.59 3.97
C LEU A 369 -15.26 4.19 5.18
N GLY A 370 -13.93 4.18 5.17
CA GLY A 370 -13.12 4.79 6.22
C GLY A 370 -13.31 6.31 6.31
N ALA A 371 -13.37 6.99 5.16
CA ALA A 371 -13.67 8.41 5.09
C ALA A 371 -15.03 8.76 5.72
N MET A 372 -16.08 7.98 5.43
CA MET A 372 -17.40 8.13 6.06
C MET A 372 -17.34 7.87 7.56
N GLN A 373 -16.68 6.80 7.98
CA GLN A 373 -16.62 6.40 9.39
C GLN A 373 -15.82 7.37 10.24
N PHE A 374 -14.78 7.99 9.68
CA PHE A 374 -13.94 8.96 10.36
C PHE A 374 -14.28 10.42 10.01
N GLN A 375 -15.41 10.66 9.34
CA GLN A 375 -15.89 11.99 8.89
C GLN A 375 -14.79 12.86 8.25
N ARG A 376 -13.94 12.26 7.41
CA ARG A 376 -12.80 12.96 6.78
C ARG A 376 -13.18 13.72 5.53
N ARG A 377 -14.14 13.17 4.79
CA ARG A 377 -14.68 13.75 3.55
C ARG A 377 -16.09 13.22 3.32
N ASP A 378 -16.90 14.02 2.62
CA ASP A 378 -18.24 13.63 2.22
C ASP A 378 -18.15 12.59 1.11
N GLU A 379 -18.74 11.42 1.34
CA GLU A 379 -18.73 10.29 0.41
C GLU A 379 -20.15 9.80 0.14
N THR A 380 -20.36 9.33 -1.08
CA THR A 380 -21.64 8.74 -1.48
C THR A 380 -21.67 7.26 -1.15
N ARG A 381 -22.89 6.73 -1.02
CA ARG A 381 -23.10 5.28 -0.87
C ARG A 381 -22.55 4.51 -2.07
N GLU A 382 -22.62 5.09 -3.26
CA GLU A 382 -22.11 4.52 -4.52
C GLU A 382 -20.61 4.20 -4.42
N ALA A 383 -19.82 5.06 -3.75
CA ALA A 383 -18.38 4.83 -3.57
C ALA A 383 -18.06 3.57 -2.75
N VAL A 384 -18.97 3.11 -1.90
CA VAL A 384 -18.79 1.92 -1.05
C VAL A 384 -19.38 0.66 -1.70
N GLU A 385 -20.25 0.80 -2.70
CA GLU A 385 -20.97 -0.31 -3.34
C GLU A 385 -20.11 -1.50 -3.76
N PRO A 386 -18.90 -1.31 -4.33
CA PRO A 386 -18.05 -2.44 -4.74
C PRO A 386 -17.69 -3.39 -3.58
N LEU A 387 -17.64 -2.89 -2.35
CA LEU A 387 -17.27 -3.67 -1.16
C LEU A 387 -18.49 -4.24 -0.42
N LEU A 388 -19.68 -3.66 -0.59
CA LEU A 388 -20.88 -4.05 0.16
C LEU A 388 -21.28 -5.52 0.04
N PRO A 389 -21.26 -6.18 -1.14
CA PRO A 389 -21.60 -7.59 -1.25
C PRO A 389 -20.70 -8.45 -0.37
N TRP A 390 -19.40 -8.16 -0.37
CA TRP A 390 -18.39 -8.91 0.36
C TRP A 390 -18.47 -8.70 1.87
N LEU A 391 -18.81 -7.49 2.31
CA LEU A 391 -19.06 -7.22 3.74
C LEU A 391 -20.26 -8.00 4.27
N ARG A 392 -21.29 -8.23 3.44
CA ARG A 392 -22.47 -9.01 3.84
C ARG A 392 -22.20 -10.51 3.89
N THR A 393 -21.25 -10.99 3.09
CA THR A 393 -20.95 -12.42 2.95
C THR A 393 -19.61 -12.81 3.56
N SER A 394 -18.98 -11.95 4.37
CA SER A 394 -17.63 -12.19 4.91
C SER A 394 -17.54 -13.48 5.75
N ASN A 395 -18.64 -13.86 6.38
CA ASN A 395 -18.75 -15.07 7.21
C ASN A 395 -19.21 -16.30 6.43
N ALA A 396 -19.49 -16.18 5.13
CA ALA A 396 -19.91 -17.29 4.30
C ALA A 396 -18.76 -18.26 4.04
N PRO A 397 -19.02 -19.59 3.95
CA PRO A 397 -17.99 -20.57 3.62
C PRO A 397 -17.25 -20.18 2.34
N ARG A 398 -15.93 -20.36 2.32
CA ARG A 398 -15.15 -20.21 1.10
C ARG A 398 -15.60 -21.27 0.10
N ASN A 399 -15.88 -20.85 -1.13
CA ASN A 399 -16.14 -21.78 -2.22
C ASN A 399 -14.83 -22.50 -2.56
N PRO A 400 -14.75 -23.85 -2.49
CA PRO A 400 -13.59 -24.58 -2.98
C PRO A 400 -13.45 -24.31 -4.48
N GLY A 401 -12.40 -23.61 -4.89
CA GLY A 401 -12.18 -23.19 -6.28
C GLY A 401 -12.59 -21.75 -6.61
N ALA A 402 -12.85 -20.90 -5.60
CA ALA A 402 -13.06 -19.47 -5.80
C ALA A 402 -11.88 -18.82 -6.55
N ASP A 403 -12.19 -17.89 -7.46
CA ASP A 403 -11.20 -17.12 -8.20
C ASP A 403 -10.32 -16.28 -7.25
N PRO A 404 -9.03 -16.03 -7.55
CA PRO A 404 -8.16 -15.19 -6.74
C PRO A 404 -8.73 -13.79 -6.44
N ILE A 405 -9.49 -13.20 -7.37
CA ILE A 405 -10.16 -11.91 -7.17
C ILE A 405 -11.30 -12.02 -6.16
N GLU A 406 -12.10 -13.09 -6.23
CA GLU A 406 -13.14 -13.33 -5.23
C GLU A 406 -12.53 -13.54 -3.85
N THR A 407 -11.47 -14.34 -3.76
CA THR A 407 -10.75 -14.58 -2.50
C THR A 407 -10.19 -13.27 -1.94
N GLY A 408 -9.52 -12.48 -2.78
CA GLY A 408 -8.96 -11.18 -2.38
C GLY A 408 -10.03 -10.19 -1.91
N ALA A 409 -11.17 -10.11 -2.60
CA ALA A 409 -12.28 -9.23 -2.22
C ALA A 409 -12.91 -9.63 -0.88
N ARG A 410 -13.11 -10.94 -0.65
CA ARG A 410 -13.61 -11.45 0.64
C ARG A 410 -12.62 -11.17 1.78
N ASP A 411 -11.33 -11.33 1.52
CA ASP A 411 -10.32 -11.08 2.55
C ASP A 411 -10.18 -9.59 2.88
N ILE A 412 -10.32 -8.70 1.88
CA ILE A 412 -10.43 -7.25 2.11
C ILE A 412 -11.62 -6.98 3.04
N ALA A 413 -12.79 -7.51 2.73
CA ALA A 413 -13.98 -7.31 3.55
C ALA A 413 -13.80 -7.82 4.99
N ALA A 414 -13.21 -8.99 5.17
CA ALA A 414 -12.90 -9.55 6.49
C ALA A 414 -11.93 -8.66 7.29
N ALA A 415 -10.88 -8.13 6.64
CA ALA A 415 -9.94 -7.22 7.28
C ALA A 415 -10.62 -5.90 7.70
N ILE A 416 -11.48 -5.34 6.85
CA ILE A 416 -12.23 -4.12 7.17
C ILE A 416 -13.22 -4.36 8.33
N ILE A 417 -13.89 -5.51 8.38
CA ILE A 417 -14.74 -5.87 9.53
C ILE A 417 -13.90 -5.99 10.79
N SER A 418 -12.75 -6.68 10.74
CA SER A 418 -11.85 -6.80 11.88
C SER A 418 -11.39 -5.42 12.40
N LEU A 419 -11.02 -4.51 11.50
CA LEU A 419 -10.62 -3.15 11.86
C LEU A 419 -11.78 -2.34 12.46
N ARG A 420 -12.97 -2.40 11.87
CA ARG A 420 -14.15 -1.74 12.43
C ARG A 420 -14.48 -2.27 13.80
N ASN A 421 -14.45 -3.59 13.95
CA ASN A 421 -14.67 -4.26 15.21
C ASN A 421 -13.64 -3.78 16.22
N LEU A 422 -12.35 -3.70 15.89
CA LEU A 422 -11.28 -3.25 16.79
C LEU A 422 -11.41 -1.77 17.19
N LEU A 423 -11.81 -0.90 16.25
CA LEU A 423 -11.64 0.55 16.37
C LEU A 423 -12.93 1.29 16.75
N ILE A 424 -14.08 0.79 16.33
CA ILE A 424 -15.35 1.53 16.32
C ILE A 424 -16.44 0.83 17.11
N GLU A 425 -16.67 -0.47 16.87
CA GLU A 425 -17.81 -1.18 17.45
C GLU A 425 -17.58 -1.49 18.96
N GLU A 426 -18.65 -1.34 19.75
CA GLU A 426 -18.70 -1.57 21.22
C GLU A 426 -19.01 -3.02 21.58
#